data_AF-A0A7J7DHN9-F1
#
_entry.id   AF-A0A7J7DHN9-F1
#
_cell.length_a   1.000
_cell.length_b   1.000
_cell.length_c   1.000
_cell.angle_alpha   90.00
_cell.angle_beta   90.00
_cell.angle_gamma   90.00
#
_symmetry.space_group_name_H-M   'P 1'
#
loop_
_entity.id
_entity.type
_entity.pdbx_description
1 polymer ?
#
loop_
_entity_poly.entity_id
_entity_poly.type
_entity_poly.pdbx_seq_one_letter_code
_entity_poly.pdbx_strand_id
1 'polypeptide(L)'
;MESASELVPFPLLMTPIESNYSACTIPYRFPSDNPKKPTSTELSWIDLFLHSIPSFEYPASPLSNSLCRHMKRAKSDPTVPDAPDKAEKFAQRYAEILEDLKKDPESHGGPPDGILLCSLREQILRELGFRDIFKKVKDEENAKAISFFDDVVHLNDVIEDEVKRLENLVRGIFAGNIFDLGSAQAIIFVDNSGADIILGVLSFARELLRRGTQVVLAANDLPSINDVTYPELIEIISKLKDENGKLIGVDTSNLLIANSGNDLPVIDFTSVSQELAYLASDADLVILEGMGRGIETNLYAI
;
A
#
# COMPACT_ATOMS: atom_id res chain seq x y z
N MET A 1 -19.44 -18.67 -1.11
CA MET A 1 -19.88 -17.30 -1.39
C MET A 1 -19.80 -16.56 -0.06
N GLU A 2 -18.61 -16.10 0.31
CA GLU A 2 -18.52 -15.02 1.28
C GLU A 2 -19.07 -13.79 0.55
N SER A 3 -20.10 -13.16 1.11
CA SER A 3 -20.56 -11.87 0.60
C SER A 3 -19.41 -10.89 0.77
N ALA A 4 -18.94 -10.25 -0.32
CA ALA A 4 -18.06 -9.10 -0.20
C ALA A 4 -18.68 -8.15 0.82
N SER A 5 -18.00 -7.88 1.95
CA SER A 5 -18.55 -6.99 2.96
C SER A 5 -18.75 -5.62 2.31
N GLU A 6 -19.91 -5.02 2.51
CA GLU A 6 -20.18 -3.67 2.05
C GLU A 6 -19.10 -2.72 2.58
N LEU A 7 -18.46 -1.95 1.68
CA LEU A 7 -17.47 -0.95 2.07
C LEU A 7 -18.17 0.28 2.64
N VAL A 8 -17.54 0.91 3.63
CA VAL A 8 -18.07 2.08 4.35
C VAL A 8 -17.00 3.16 4.45
N PRO A 9 -17.38 4.43 4.68
CA PRO A 9 -16.39 5.47 4.90
C PRO A 9 -15.59 5.26 6.20
N PHE A 10 -14.32 5.65 6.17
CA PHE A 10 -13.45 5.63 7.34
C PHE A 10 -14.00 6.60 8.41
N PRO A 11 -14.15 6.15 9.67
CA PRO A 11 -14.94 6.87 10.69
C PRO A 11 -14.37 8.23 11.11
N LEU A 12 -13.08 8.46 10.87
CA LEU A 12 -12.39 9.70 11.25
C LEU A 12 -12.40 10.77 10.14
N LEU A 13 -13.01 10.51 8.99
CA LEU A 13 -13.17 11.54 7.96
C LEU A 13 -14.12 12.66 8.41
N MET A 14 -13.75 13.89 8.10
CA MET A 14 -14.59 15.06 8.40
C MET A 14 -15.87 15.04 7.56
N THR A 15 -17.03 15.13 8.23
CA THR A 15 -18.35 15.16 7.58
C THR A 15 -18.80 16.59 7.25
N PRO A 16 -19.55 16.82 6.15
CA PRO A 16 -19.91 15.84 5.10
C PRO A 16 -18.71 15.49 4.20
N ILE A 17 -18.56 14.20 3.88
CA ILE A 17 -17.36 13.66 3.22
C ILE A 17 -17.22 14.23 1.81
N GLU A 18 -18.33 14.37 1.09
CA GLU A 18 -18.39 14.80 -0.30
C GLU A 18 -17.83 16.20 -0.53
N SER A 19 -17.79 17.03 0.52
CA SER A 19 -17.25 18.39 0.46
C SER A 19 -15.88 18.56 1.09
N ASN A 20 -15.42 17.58 1.87
CA ASN A 20 -14.23 17.73 2.74
C ASN A 20 -13.14 16.71 2.44
N TYR A 21 -13.42 15.66 1.68
CA TYR A 21 -12.46 14.62 1.38
C TYR A 21 -12.33 14.39 -0.13
N SER A 22 -11.08 14.33 -0.58
CA SER A 22 -10.68 13.85 -1.89
C SER A 22 -9.47 12.95 -1.67
N ALA A 23 -9.57 11.70 -2.08
CA ALA A 23 -8.51 10.72 -1.86
C ALA A 23 -7.22 11.14 -2.55
N CYS A 24 -7.28 11.47 -3.84
CA CYS A 24 -6.12 11.89 -4.64
C CYS A 24 -5.60 13.26 -4.19
N THR A 25 -4.34 13.30 -3.76
CA THR A 25 -3.65 14.52 -3.29
C THR A 25 -3.34 15.48 -4.43
N ILE A 26 -2.96 14.93 -5.59
CA ILE A 26 -2.49 15.70 -6.75
C ILE A 26 -3.63 15.81 -7.75
N PRO A 27 -4.24 17.00 -7.94
CA PRO A 27 -5.30 17.17 -8.92
C PRO A 27 -4.71 17.11 -10.33
N TYR A 28 -5.17 16.17 -11.15
CA TYR A 28 -4.72 16.07 -12.54
C TYR A 28 -5.45 17.08 -13.44
N ARG A 29 -6.64 17.51 -12.99
CA ARG A 29 -7.56 18.36 -13.73
C ARG A 29 -8.33 19.29 -12.80
N PHE A 30 -8.63 20.48 -13.28
CA PHE A 30 -9.55 21.43 -12.67
C PHE A 30 -10.84 21.56 -13.51
N PRO A 31 -11.97 21.99 -12.89
CA PRO A 31 -13.23 22.20 -13.63
C PRO A 31 -13.15 23.20 -14.79
N SER A 32 -12.15 24.08 -14.79
CA SER A 32 -11.91 25.06 -15.86
C SER A 32 -11.21 24.48 -17.09
N ASP A 33 -10.63 23.28 -16.99
CA ASP A 33 -9.87 22.67 -18.08
C ASP A 33 -10.79 22.15 -19.18
N ASN A 34 -10.27 22.07 -20.41
CA ASN A 34 -11.03 21.54 -21.53
C ASN A 34 -11.26 20.02 -21.34
N PRO A 35 -12.51 19.54 -21.20
CA PRO A 35 -12.78 18.12 -20.93
C PRO A 35 -12.36 17.20 -22.08
N LYS A 36 -12.26 17.71 -23.31
CA LYS A 36 -11.92 16.93 -24.51
C LYS A 36 -10.41 16.86 -24.79
N LYS A 37 -9.57 17.41 -23.91
CA LYS A 37 -8.11 17.42 -24.10
C LYS A 37 -7.43 17.04 -22.80
N PRO A 38 -6.39 16.20 -22.85
CA PRO A 38 -5.64 15.88 -21.65
C PRO A 38 -4.88 17.12 -21.14
N THR A 39 -4.74 17.24 -19.84
CA THR A 39 -3.89 18.25 -19.19
C THR A 39 -2.43 17.80 -19.23
N SER A 40 -1.50 18.72 -18.96
CA SER A 40 -0.08 18.35 -18.81
C SER A 40 0.15 17.38 -17.64
N THR A 41 -0.65 17.50 -16.57
CA THR A 41 -0.53 16.65 -15.38
C THR A 41 -1.04 15.24 -15.69
N GLU A 42 -2.19 15.11 -16.35
CA GLU A 42 -2.70 13.82 -16.83
C GLU A 42 -1.68 13.12 -17.72
N LEU A 43 -1.12 13.83 -18.71
CA LEU A 43 -0.09 13.26 -19.59
C LEU A 43 1.15 12.79 -18.82
N SER A 44 1.64 13.59 -17.87
CA SER A 44 2.84 13.25 -17.08
C SER A 44 2.62 11.99 -16.24
N TRP A 45 1.44 11.85 -15.63
CA TRP A 45 1.09 10.68 -14.84
C TRP A 45 0.82 9.45 -15.70
N ILE A 46 0.11 9.59 -16.82
CA ILE A 46 -0.07 8.50 -17.77
C ILE A 46 1.29 8.00 -18.27
N ASP A 47 2.22 8.92 -18.60
CA ASP A 47 3.57 8.56 -18.98
C ASP A 47 4.32 7.82 -17.87
N LEU A 48 4.20 8.25 -16.61
CA LEU A 48 4.79 7.53 -15.47
C LEU A 48 4.29 6.07 -15.40
N PHE A 49 2.99 5.84 -15.58
CA PHE A 49 2.42 4.50 -15.59
C PHE A 49 2.82 3.70 -16.84
N LEU A 50 2.94 4.34 -18.00
CA LEU A 50 3.45 3.70 -19.22
C LEU A 50 4.89 3.19 -19.02
N HIS A 51 5.76 3.97 -18.36
CA HIS A 51 7.12 3.53 -18.05
C HIS A 51 7.18 2.30 -17.14
N SER A 52 6.11 2.00 -16.39
CA SER A 52 5.99 0.77 -15.57
C SER A 52 5.75 -0.50 -16.39
N ILE A 53 5.46 -0.35 -17.68
CA ILE A 53 5.30 -1.42 -18.67
C ILE A 53 6.54 -1.40 -19.58
N PRO A 54 7.20 -2.53 -19.85
CA PRO A 54 8.23 -2.56 -20.90
C PRO A 54 7.54 -2.37 -22.25
N SER A 55 7.81 -1.24 -22.93
CA SER A 55 7.43 -1.07 -24.33
C SER A 55 8.43 -1.75 -25.25
N PHE A 56 7.96 -2.37 -26.33
CA PHE A 56 8.78 -2.92 -27.42
C PHE A 56 9.51 -1.85 -28.26
N GLU A 57 9.17 -0.56 -28.13
CA GLU A 57 9.63 0.50 -29.06
C GLU A 57 10.46 1.64 -28.45
N TYR A 58 10.60 1.76 -27.12
CA TYR A 58 11.49 2.78 -26.54
C TYR A 58 12.84 2.19 -26.15
N PRO A 59 13.97 2.67 -26.72
CA PRO A 59 15.28 2.18 -26.35
C PRO A 59 15.50 2.39 -24.86
N ALA A 60 15.94 1.32 -24.19
CA ALA A 60 16.18 1.25 -22.76
C ALA A 60 16.97 2.48 -22.27
N SER A 61 16.27 3.44 -21.67
CA SER A 61 16.93 4.44 -20.83
C SER A 61 17.41 3.72 -19.55
N PRO A 62 18.49 4.16 -18.90
CA PRO A 62 18.95 3.56 -17.64
C PRO A 62 17.87 3.51 -16.53
N LEU A 63 16.86 4.38 -16.60
CA LEU A 63 15.69 4.39 -15.71
C LEU A 63 14.65 3.32 -16.05
N SER A 64 14.60 2.81 -17.28
CA SER A 64 13.63 1.77 -17.70
C SER A 64 13.86 0.41 -17.04
N ASN A 65 15.08 0.12 -16.59
CA ASN A 65 15.43 -1.17 -15.98
C ASN A 65 14.78 -1.41 -14.60
N SER A 66 14.40 -0.35 -13.88
CA SER A 66 13.79 -0.44 -12.55
C SER A 66 12.25 -0.44 -12.59
N LEU A 67 11.64 0.22 -13.57
CA LEU A 67 10.19 0.33 -13.69
C LEU A 67 9.51 -0.88 -14.36
N CYS A 68 10.24 -1.69 -15.12
CA CYS A 68 9.76 -2.90 -15.81
C CYS A 68 9.41 -4.09 -14.87
N ARG A 69 8.98 -3.84 -13.62
CA ARG A 69 8.73 -4.89 -12.63
C ARG A 69 7.51 -5.74 -12.99
N HIS A 70 6.36 -5.14 -13.33
CA HIS A 70 5.11 -5.88 -13.53
C HIS A 70 5.22 -6.94 -14.63
N MET A 71 5.62 -6.56 -15.85
CA MET A 71 5.75 -7.55 -16.93
C MET A 71 6.84 -8.57 -16.64
N LYS A 72 8.00 -8.17 -16.11
CA LYS A 72 9.08 -9.11 -15.79
C LYS A 72 8.62 -10.15 -14.77
N ARG A 73 7.89 -9.71 -13.74
CA ARG A 73 7.33 -10.56 -12.69
C ARG A 73 6.23 -11.46 -13.25
N ALA A 74 5.27 -10.91 -13.98
CA ALA A 74 4.19 -11.65 -14.63
C ALA A 74 4.73 -12.72 -15.59
N LYS A 75 5.72 -12.40 -16.44
CA LYS A 75 6.36 -13.38 -17.35
C LYS A 75 6.99 -14.56 -16.62
N SER A 76 7.47 -14.34 -15.40
CA SER A 76 8.14 -15.35 -14.57
C SER A 76 7.24 -16.05 -13.58
N ASP A 77 5.95 -15.73 -13.55
CA ASP A 77 4.99 -16.30 -12.59
C ASP A 77 4.73 -17.77 -12.93
N PRO A 78 5.21 -18.74 -12.11
CA PRO A 78 5.07 -20.15 -12.40
C PRO A 78 3.66 -20.67 -12.14
N THR A 79 2.79 -19.88 -11.49
CA THR A 79 1.43 -20.28 -11.11
C THR A 79 0.43 -20.10 -12.24
N VAL A 80 0.78 -19.35 -13.28
CA VAL A 80 -0.08 -19.02 -14.41
C VAL A 80 0.38 -19.76 -15.67
N PRO A 81 -0.46 -20.64 -16.26
CA PRO A 81 -0.16 -21.23 -17.57
C PRO A 81 -0.01 -20.17 -18.64
N ASP A 82 0.97 -20.34 -19.52
CA ASP A 82 1.32 -19.40 -20.60
C ASP A 82 1.57 -17.97 -20.08
N ALA A 83 2.15 -17.85 -18.87
CA ALA A 83 2.50 -16.59 -18.24
C ALA A 83 3.25 -15.60 -19.16
N PRO A 84 4.23 -16.02 -19.98
CA PRO A 84 4.88 -15.11 -20.92
C PRO A 84 3.92 -14.43 -21.90
N ASP A 85 3.04 -15.20 -22.55
CA ASP A 85 2.08 -14.70 -23.54
C ASP A 85 1.02 -13.81 -22.88
N LYS A 86 0.56 -14.19 -21.69
CA LYS A 86 -0.40 -13.39 -20.92
C LYS A 86 0.21 -12.09 -20.43
N ALA A 87 1.48 -12.08 -20.02
CA ALA A 87 2.16 -10.86 -19.62
C ALA A 87 2.36 -9.88 -20.80
N GLU A 88 2.56 -10.40 -22.02
CA GLU A 88 2.57 -9.58 -23.24
C GLU A 88 1.19 -8.99 -23.55
N LYS A 89 0.12 -9.80 -23.41
CA LYS A 89 -1.26 -9.29 -23.51
C LYS A 89 -1.57 -8.23 -22.46
N PHE A 90 -1.09 -8.38 -21.23
CA PHE A 90 -1.21 -7.35 -20.19
C PHE A 90 -0.55 -6.04 -20.65
N ALA A 91 0.72 -6.11 -21.07
CA ALA A 91 1.48 -4.94 -21.49
C ALA A 91 0.80 -4.22 -22.67
N GLN A 92 0.33 -4.98 -23.66
CA GLN A 92 -0.39 -4.44 -24.80
C GLN A 92 -1.71 -3.76 -24.38
N ARG A 93 -2.59 -4.47 -23.67
CA ARG A 93 -3.90 -3.94 -23.27
C ARG A 93 -3.77 -2.71 -22.39
N TYR A 94 -2.84 -2.72 -21.44
CA TYR A 94 -2.68 -1.60 -20.52
C TYR A 94 -2.07 -0.38 -21.23
N ALA A 95 -1.09 -0.58 -22.12
CA ALA A 95 -0.55 0.51 -22.94
C ALA A 95 -1.62 1.12 -23.89
N GLU A 96 -2.46 0.29 -24.51
CA GLU A 96 -3.57 0.76 -25.36
C GLU A 96 -4.54 1.64 -24.56
N ILE A 97 -4.95 1.22 -23.37
CA ILE A 97 -5.83 2.01 -22.48
C ILE A 97 -5.20 3.35 -22.10
N LEU A 98 -3.91 3.35 -21.75
CA LEU A 98 -3.19 4.57 -21.39
C LEU A 98 -3.07 5.53 -22.59
N GLU A 99 -2.82 5.03 -23.80
CA GLU A 99 -2.79 5.83 -25.02
C GLU A 99 -4.19 6.34 -25.43
N ASP A 100 -5.25 5.60 -25.12
CA ASP A 100 -6.62 6.07 -25.31
C ASP A 100 -6.96 7.22 -24.35
N LEU A 101 -6.55 7.14 -23.08
CA LEU A 101 -6.70 8.23 -22.11
C LEU A 101 -5.96 9.51 -22.52
N LYS A 102 -4.81 9.39 -23.22
CA LYS A 102 -4.13 10.55 -23.82
C LYS A 102 -4.92 11.19 -24.97
N LYS A 103 -5.74 10.42 -25.68
CA LYS A 103 -6.53 10.92 -26.81
C LYS A 103 -7.87 11.48 -26.34
N ASP A 104 -8.49 10.80 -25.37
CA ASP A 104 -9.79 11.11 -24.81
C ASP A 104 -9.78 10.86 -23.29
N PRO A 105 -9.68 11.91 -22.45
CA PRO A 105 -9.65 11.77 -21.00
C PRO A 105 -10.89 11.07 -20.42
N GLU A 106 -12.04 11.14 -21.08
CA GLU A 106 -13.30 10.53 -20.64
C GLU A 106 -13.37 9.02 -20.98
N SER A 107 -12.40 8.49 -21.71
CA SER A 107 -12.33 7.07 -22.02
C SER A 107 -12.05 6.23 -20.77
N HIS A 108 -12.43 4.95 -20.81
CA HIS A 108 -12.12 3.97 -19.75
C HIS A 108 -12.49 4.40 -18.32
N GLY A 109 -13.49 5.27 -18.17
CA GLY A 109 -13.98 5.75 -16.87
C GLY A 109 -13.26 6.99 -16.33
N GLY A 110 -12.48 7.69 -17.15
CA GLY A 110 -11.81 8.93 -16.75
C GLY A 110 -12.74 10.15 -16.66
N PRO A 111 -12.19 11.37 -16.41
CA PRO A 111 -10.78 11.74 -16.42
C PRO A 111 -9.88 10.96 -15.45
N PRO A 112 -8.61 10.67 -15.81
CA PRO A 112 -7.77 9.81 -14.99
C PRO A 112 -7.31 10.51 -13.72
N ASP A 113 -7.17 9.72 -12.66
CA ASP A 113 -6.46 10.03 -11.44
C ASP A 113 -5.56 8.85 -11.02
N GLY A 114 -4.85 8.98 -9.88
CA GLY A 114 -3.96 7.91 -9.40
C GLY A 114 -4.69 6.59 -9.10
N ILE A 115 -5.91 6.67 -8.59
CA ILE A 115 -6.74 5.50 -8.24
C ILE A 115 -7.16 4.77 -9.52
N LEU A 116 -7.70 5.47 -10.52
CA LEU A 116 -8.14 4.86 -11.78
C LEU A 116 -6.99 4.17 -12.50
N LEU A 117 -5.82 4.82 -12.60
CA LEU A 117 -4.66 4.25 -13.28
C LEU A 117 -4.17 2.97 -12.57
N CYS A 118 -4.15 2.95 -11.24
CA CYS A 118 -3.84 1.73 -10.47
C CYS A 118 -4.91 0.65 -10.66
N SER A 119 -6.19 1.01 -10.61
CA SER A 119 -7.31 0.08 -10.76
C SER A 119 -7.32 -0.61 -12.12
N LEU A 120 -7.13 0.14 -13.20
CA LEU A 120 -7.04 -0.40 -14.57
C LEU A 120 -5.89 -1.42 -14.69
N ARG A 121 -4.72 -1.13 -14.09
CA ARG A 121 -3.57 -2.06 -14.10
C ARG A 121 -3.91 -3.38 -13.42
N GLU A 122 -4.46 -3.34 -12.21
CA GLU A 122 -4.80 -4.52 -11.42
C GLU A 122 -5.92 -5.34 -12.07
N GLN A 123 -6.94 -4.67 -12.61
CA GLN A 123 -8.03 -5.31 -13.33
C GLN A 123 -7.52 -6.17 -14.49
N ILE A 124 -6.64 -5.64 -15.34
CA ILE A 124 -6.13 -6.38 -16.51
C ILE A 124 -5.29 -7.58 -16.08
N LEU A 125 -4.42 -7.44 -15.07
CA LEU A 125 -3.64 -8.55 -14.52
C LEU A 125 -4.56 -9.68 -14.04
N ARG A 126 -5.60 -9.33 -13.27
CA ARG A 126 -6.57 -10.27 -12.70
C ARG A 126 -7.40 -10.96 -13.77
N GLU A 127 -7.87 -10.23 -14.78
CA GLU A 127 -8.60 -10.78 -15.93
C GLU A 127 -7.77 -11.81 -16.72
N LEU A 128 -6.46 -11.60 -16.81
CA LEU A 128 -5.54 -12.54 -17.48
C LEU A 128 -5.19 -13.76 -16.60
N GLY A 129 -5.66 -13.76 -15.35
CA GLY A 129 -5.51 -14.85 -14.39
C GLY A 129 -4.30 -14.72 -13.48
N PHE A 130 -3.59 -13.59 -13.50
CA PHE A 130 -2.57 -13.30 -12.50
C PHE A 130 -3.25 -12.95 -11.17
N ARG A 131 -2.78 -13.56 -10.08
CA ARG A 131 -3.30 -13.31 -8.73
C ARG A 131 -2.32 -12.51 -7.89
N ASP A 132 -1.06 -12.91 -7.89
CA ASP A 132 0.01 -12.22 -7.17
C ASP A 132 1.35 -12.48 -7.87
N ILE A 133 1.69 -11.60 -8.82
CA ILE A 133 2.95 -11.71 -9.58
C ILE A 133 4.18 -11.39 -8.70
N PHE A 134 4.00 -10.83 -7.51
CA PHE A 134 5.07 -10.49 -6.58
C PHE A 134 5.23 -11.50 -5.44
N LYS A 135 4.35 -12.51 -5.33
CA LYS A 135 4.34 -13.46 -4.21
C LYS A 135 5.72 -14.03 -3.88
N LYS A 136 6.42 -14.55 -4.89
CA LYS A 136 7.76 -15.13 -4.70
C LYS A 136 8.76 -14.14 -4.11
N VAL A 137 8.78 -12.90 -4.58
CA VAL A 137 9.73 -11.90 -4.06
C VAL A 137 9.33 -11.46 -2.65
N LYS A 138 8.02 -11.31 -2.37
CA LYS A 138 7.51 -11.03 -1.02
C LYS A 138 7.96 -12.12 -0.04
N ASP A 139 7.81 -13.39 -0.39
CA ASP A 139 8.20 -14.51 0.48
C ASP A 139 9.72 -14.54 0.74
N GLU A 140 10.53 -14.29 -0.29
CA GLU A 140 11.99 -14.20 -0.17
C GLU A 140 12.44 -13.02 0.71
N GLU A 141 11.81 -11.86 0.57
CA GLU A 141 12.10 -10.65 1.35
C GLU A 141 11.60 -10.79 2.79
N ASN A 142 10.42 -11.36 3.00
CA ASN A 142 9.86 -11.68 4.32
C ASN A 142 10.78 -12.64 5.08
N ALA A 143 11.23 -13.73 4.44
CA ALA A 143 12.13 -14.69 5.08
C ALA A 143 13.46 -14.05 5.51
N LYS A 144 14.04 -13.18 4.67
CA LYS A 144 15.25 -12.42 5.01
C LYS A 144 15.00 -11.45 6.16
N ALA A 145 13.92 -10.66 6.08
CA ALA A 145 13.61 -9.67 7.11
C ALA A 145 13.31 -10.32 8.47
N ILE A 146 12.57 -11.43 8.50
CA ILE A 146 12.34 -12.22 9.72
C ILE A 146 13.67 -12.63 10.37
N SER A 147 14.67 -13.03 9.57
CA SER A 147 15.98 -13.43 10.11
C SER A 147 16.78 -12.30 10.76
N PHE A 148 16.45 -11.03 10.50
CA PHE A 148 17.09 -9.85 11.09
C PHE A 148 16.24 -9.17 12.16
N PHE A 149 15.00 -9.60 12.37
CA PHE A 149 14.05 -8.90 13.23
C PHE A 149 14.53 -8.78 14.68
N ASP A 150 15.07 -9.87 15.23
CA ASP A 150 15.60 -9.92 16.59
C ASP A 150 16.75 -8.92 16.80
N ASP A 151 17.73 -8.93 15.90
CA ASP A 151 18.88 -8.01 15.93
C ASP A 151 18.42 -6.55 15.85
N VAL A 152 17.50 -6.22 14.94
CA VAL A 152 16.99 -4.85 14.77
C VAL A 152 16.25 -4.37 16.01
N VAL A 153 15.42 -5.22 16.62
CA VAL A 153 14.71 -4.88 17.85
C VAL A 153 15.69 -4.67 19.01
N HIS A 154 16.69 -5.54 19.15
CA HIS A 154 17.72 -5.38 20.18
C HIS A 154 18.54 -4.10 20.02
N LEU A 155 18.88 -3.71 18.78
CA LEU A 155 19.56 -2.43 18.51
C LEU A 155 18.75 -1.23 18.97
N ASN A 156 17.42 -1.27 18.82
CA ASN A 156 16.53 -0.22 19.30
C ASN A 156 16.39 -0.23 20.83
N ASP A 157 16.27 -1.40 21.44
CA ASP A 157 16.11 -1.55 22.88
C ASP A 157 17.32 -1.04 23.68
N VAL A 158 18.53 -1.07 23.09
CA VAL A 158 19.76 -0.53 23.71
C VAL A 158 19.74 1.01 23.82
N ILE A 159 18.93 1.73 23.02
CA ILE A 159 18.87 3.19 23.06
C ILE A 159 18.09 3.61 24.31
N GLU A 160 18.75 3.96 25.42
CA GLU A 160 18.07 4.28 26.70
C GLU A 160 17.14 5.51 26.62
N ASP A 161 17.52 6.52 25.84
CA ASP A 161 16.73 7.73 25.64
C ASP A 161 15.51 7.43 24.77
N GLU A 162 14.33 7.54 25.37
CA GLU A 162 13.06 7.19 24.73
C GLU A 162 12.75 8.01 23.47
N VAL A 163 13.13 9.30 23.46
CA VAL A 163 12.89 10.18 22.31
C VAL A 163 13.80 9.79 21.16
N LYS A 164 15.08 9.50 21.44
CA LYS A 164 16.02 9.02 20.42
C LYS A 164 15.67 7.64 19.90
N ARG A 165 15.18 6.75 20.77
CA ARG A 165 14.71 5.42 20.36
C ARG A 165 13.55 5.56 19.38
N LEU A 166 12.59 6.43 19.70
CA LEU A 166 11.50 6.75 18.79
C LEU A 166 12.00 7.36 17.49
N GLU A 167 12.88 8.36 17.55
CA GLU A 167 13.44 8.99 16.35
C GLU A 167 14.11 7.95 15.44
N ASN A 168 14.83 6.99 16.03
CA ASN A 168 15.45 5.90 15.27
C ASN A 168 14.42 4.97 14.61
N LEU A 169 13.36 4.60 15.33
CA LEU A 169 12.26 3.80 14.78
C LEU A 169 11.51 4.54 13.67
N VAL A 170 11.22 5.83 13.88
CA VAL A 170 10.58 6.69 12.89
C VAL A 170 11.47 6.81 11.66
N ARG A 171 12.78 7.04 11.79
CA ARG A 171 13.70 7.05 10.64
C ARG A 171 13.74 5.70 9.90
N GLY A 172 13.46 4.60 10.60
CA GLY A 172 13.32 3.27 10.02
C GLY A 172 12.05 3.06 9.19
N ILE A 173 11.04 3.94 9.33
CA ILE A 173 9.74 3.86 8.63
C ILE A 173 9.52 5.06 7.71
N PHE A 174 9.81 6.26 8.20
CA PHE A 174 9.50 7.55 7.61
C PHE A 174 10.72 8.46 7.57
N ALA A 175 11.03 8.99 6.38
CA ALA A 175 11.86 10.19 6.26
C ALA A 175 11.04 11.44 6.63
N GLY A 176 10.66 11.57 7.91
CA GLY A 176 10.07 12.77 8.48
C GLY A 176 8.59 12.67 8.84
N ASN A 177 8.30 12.69 10.15
CA ASN A 177 7.22 13.43 10.82
C ASN A 177 7.32 13.18 12.34
N ILE A 178 6.87 14.14 13.15
CA ILE A 178 6.94 14.08 14.63
C ILE A 178 5.62 13.52 15.16
N PHE A 179 5.70 12.47 15.98
CA PHE A 179 4.55 11.72 16.52
C PHE A 179 4.22 12.13 17.96
N ASP A 180 2.93 12.16 18.30
CA ASP A 180 2.46 12.20 19.69
C ASP A 180 2.37 10.77 20.23
N LEU A 181 3.01 10.53 21.38
CA LEU A 181 3.18 9.22 22.01
C LEU A 181 2.15 8.93 23.11
N GLY A 182 1.20 9.85 23.34
CA GLY A 182 0.12 9.68 24.31
C GLY A 182 -1.11 8.92 23.79
N SER A 183 -1.07 8.39 22.56
CA SER A 183 -2.22 7.75 21.91
C SER A 183 -2.67 6.49 22.63
N ALA A 184 -3.95 6.40 22.96
CA ALA A 184 -4.57 5.19 23.48
C ALA A 184 -4.71 4.11 22.39
N GLN A 185 -4.99 4.51 21.15
CA GLN A 185 -5.16 3.60 20.02
C GLN A 185 -4.58 4.18 18.72
N ALA A 186 -3.63 3.44 18.13
CA ALA A 186 -3.03 3.77 16.85
C ALA A 186 -3.49 2.82 15.73
N ILE A 187 -3.91 3.38 14.60
CA ILE A 187 -4.17 2.62 13.36
C ILE A 187 -3.04 2.89 12.38
N ILE A 188 -2.41 1.84 11.88
CA ILE A 188 -1.31 1.94 10.92
C ILE A 188 -1.73 1.24 9.64
N PHE A 189 -1.86 2.00 8.56
CA PHE A 189 -2.04 1.47 7.21
C PHE A 189 -0.69 1.11 6.65
N VAL A 190 -0.46 -0.19 6.44
CA VAL A 190 0.85 -0.72 6.05
C VAL A 190 1.00 -0.77 4.52
N ASP A 191 2.23 -0.63 4.01
CA ASP A 191 2.57 -0.69 2.59
C ASP A 191 3.23 -2.04 2.25
N ASN A 192 4.56 -2.10 2.22
CA ASN A 192 5.27 -3.20 1.56
C ASN A 192 5.53 -4.41 2.46
N SER A 193 5.61 -5.58 1.84
CA SER A 193 6.21 -6.77 2.45
C SER A 193 7.71 -6.60 2.69
N GLY A 194 8.30 -7.55 3.41
CA GLY A 194 9.74 -7.62 3.64
C GLY A 194 10.20 -6.70 4.76
N ALA A 195 11.30 -5.99 4.52
CA ALA A 195 11.95 -5.16 5.53
C ALA A 195 11.07 -4.01 6.03
N ASP A 196 10.19 -3.50 5.17
CA ASP A 196 9.28 -2.40 5.49
C ASP A 196 8.33 -2.77 6.66
N ILE A 197 7.45 -3.74 6.42
CA ILE A 197 6.56 -4.26 7.47
C ILE A 197 7.31 -4.90 8.63
N ILE A 198 8.31 -5.75 8.38
CA ILE A 198 8.95 -6.55 9.45
C ILE A 198 9.95 -5.75 10.27
N LEU A 199 10.88 -5.03 9.64
CA LEU A 199 11.96 -4.34 10.38
C LEU A 199 11.58 -2.91 10.74
N GLY A 200 10.77 -2.25 9.91
CA GLY A 200 10.24 -0.92 10.18
C GLY A 200 8.99 -0.96 11.06
N VAL A 201 7.85 -1.20 10.43
CA VAL A 201 6.52 -1.02 11.05
C VAL A 201 6.34 -1.89 12.29
N LEU A 202 6.69 -3.18 12.25
CA LEU A 202 6.52 -4.05 13.43
C LEU A 202 7.43 -3.68 14.60
N SER A 203 8.63 -3.15 14.36
CA SER A 203 9.51 -2.63 15.42
C SER A 203 8.88 -1.42 16.11
N PHE A 204 8.25 -0.53 15.34
CA PHE A 204 7.55 0.64 15.87
C PHE A 204 6.23 0.28 16.55
N ALA A 205 5.43 -0.61 15.96
CA ALA A 205 4.21 -1.13 16.59
C ALA A 205 4.54 -1.82 17.93
N ARG A 206 5.64 -2.58 18.00
CA ARG A 206 6.15 -3.15 19.26
C ARG A 206 6.47 -2.07 20.30
N GLU A 207 7.05 -0.94 19.89
CA GLU A 207 7.33 0.17 20.80
C GLU A 207 6.05 0.81 21.34
N LEU A 208 5.03 1.00 20.50
CA LEU A 208 3.72 1.50 20.91
C LEU A 208 3.05 0.53 21.91
N LEU A 209 3.06 -0.77 21.62
CA LEU A 209 2.54 -1.80 22.53
C LEU A 209 3.27 -1.79 23.87
N ARG A 210 4.60 -1.64 23.87
CA ARG A 210 5.42 -1.54 25.09
C ARG A 210 5.02 -0.35 25.96
N ARG A 211 4.50 0.71 25.36
CA ARG A 211 4.02 1.93 26.03
C ARG A 211 2.55 1.84 26.46
N GLY A 212 1.87 0.74 26.12
CA GLY A 212 0.48 0.50 26.49
C GLY A 212 -0.55 0.95 25.44
N THR A 213 -0.11 1.42 24.27
CA THR A 213 -1.01 1.79 23.16
C THR A 213 -1.58 0.53 22.51
N GLN A 214 -2.89 0.54 22.19
CA GLN A 214 -3.47 -0.47 21.32
C GLN A 214 -3.11 -0.17 19.87
N VAL A 215 -2.65 -1.17 19.12
CA VAL A 215 -2.20 -0.98 17.74
C VAL A 215 -3.06 -1.84 16.81
N VAL A 216 -3.60 -1.24 15.75
CA VAL A 216 -4.28 -1.94 14.66
C VAL A 216 -3.44 -1.78 13.40
N LEU A 217 -3.03 -2.88 12.79
CA LEU A 217 -2.36 -2.88 11.49
C LEU A 217 -3.38 -3.18 10.40
N ALA A 218 -3.62 -2.22 9.51
CA ALA A 218 -4.57 -2.33 8.41
C ALA A 218 -3.84 -2.68 7.10
N ALA A 219 -4.07 -3.88 6.57
CA ALA A 219 -3.43 -4.41 5.37
C ALA A 219 -4.44 -4.68 4.25
N ASN A 220 -3.96 -4.78 3.01
CA ASN A 220 -4.82 -5.00 1.84
C ASN A 220 -5.56 -6.35 1.89
N ASP A 221 -6.77 -6.39 1.33
CA ASP A 221 -7.52 -7.63 1.10
C ASP A 221 -6.86 -8.47 0.00
N LEU A 222 -6.54 -7.81 -1.12
CA LEU A 222 -5.97 -8.44 -2.30
C LEU A 222 -4.56 -7.92 -2.61
N PRO A 223 -3.71 -8.75 -3.23
CA PRO A 223 -2.40 -8.33 -3.68
C PRO A 223 -2.48 -7.14 -4.66
N SER A 224 -1.64 -6.14 -4.41
CA SER A 224 -1.26 -5.12 -5.37
C SER A 224 0.23 -4.83 -5.20
N ILE A 225 0.97 -4.83 -6.30
CA ILE A 225 2.43 -4.73 -6.30
C ILE A 225 3.06 -5.66 -5.24
N ASN A 226 3.92 -5.16 -4.35
CA ASN A 226 4.59 -5.92 -3.30
C ASN A 226 4.04 -5.58 -1.91
N ASP A 227 2.83 -5.01 -1.85
CA ASP A 227 2.14 -4.69 -0.62
C ASP A 227 1.82 -5.95 0.18
N VAL A 228 1.88 -5.83 1.50
CA VAL A 228 1.49 -6.92 2.39
C VAL A 228 -0.04 -7.02 2.45
N THR A 229 -0.56 -8.24 2.30
CA THR A 229 -1.99 -8.52 2.44
C THR A 229 -2.34 -8.93 3.87
N TYR A 230 -3.61 -8.82 4.25
CA TYR A 230 -4.12 -9.24 5.55
C TYR A 230 -3.77 -10.71 5.90
N PRO A 231 -3.98 -11.70 5.01
CA PRO A 231 -3.58 -13.09 5.31
C PRO A 231 -2.07 -13.24 5.49
N GLU A 232 -1.27 -12.56 4.68
CA GLU A 232 0.19 -12.61 4.78
C GLU A 232 0.70 -11.97 6.07
N LEU A 233 0.09 -10.86 6.51
CA LEU A 233 0.46 -10.20 7.76
C LEU A 233 0.16 -11.08 8.97
N ILE A 234 -0.97 -11.80 8.97
CA ILE A 234 -1.26 -12.81 10.00
C ILE A 234 -0.16 -13.87 10.06
N GLU A 235 0.26 -14.40 8.91
CA GLU A 235 1.32 -15.40 8.86
C GLU A 235 2.67 -14.86 9.35
N ILE A 236 3.04 -13.64 8.95
CA ILE A 236 4.29 -12.98 9.39
C ILE A 236 4.27 -12.82 10.91
N ILE A 237 3.20 -12.26 11.46
CA ILE A 237 3.09 -12.03 12.90
C ILE A 237 3.08 -13.36 13.67
N SER A 238 2.41 -14.40 13.16
CA SER A 238 2.44 -15.73 13.76
C SER A 238 3.83 -16.35 13.80
N LYS A 239 4.70 -16.05 12.82
CA LYS A 239 6.09 -16.54 12.79
C LYS A 239 7.01 -15.77 13.75
N LEU A 240 6.68 -14.52 14.06
CA LEU A 240 7.49 -13.65 14.91
C LEU A 240 7.09 -13.72 16.40
N LYS A 241 5.83 -14.10 16.70
CA LYS A 241 5.37 -14.30 18.09
C LYS A 241 6.05 -15.51 18.72
N ASP A 242 6.44 -15.38 19.98
CA ASP A 242 6.88 -16.51 20.80
C ASP A 242 5.69 -17.36 21.29
N GLU A 243 5.99 -18.45 22.01
CA GLU A 243 4.99 -19.36 22.57
C GLU A 243 4.02 -18.70 23.57
N ASN A 244 4.39 -17.54 24.11
CA ASN A 244 3.59 -16.75 25.05
C ASN A 244 2.81 -15.63 24.34
N GLY A 245 2.85 -15.58 23.00
CA GLY A 245 2.20 -14.55 22.21
C GLY A 245 2.88 -13.19 22.30
N LYS A 246 4.20 -13.14 22.55
CA LYS A 246 4.97 -11.89 22.65
C LYS A 246 5.84 -11.66 21.43
N LEU A 247 6.06 -10.39 21.10
CA LEU A 247 7.10 -9.96 20.16
C LEU A 247 8.31 -9.49 20.94
N ILE A 248 9.31 -10.38 21.07
CA ILE A 248 10.58 -10.11 21.77
C ILE A 248 10.30 -9.49 23.15
N GLY A 249 9.59 -10.25 23.99
CA GLY A 249 9.26 -9.86 25.36
C GLY A 249 8.09 -8.89 25.53
N VAL A 250 7.57 -8.28 24.46
CA VAL A 250 6.41 -7.37 24.51
C VAL A 250 5.11 -8.11 24.20
N ASP A 251 4.12 -7.98 25.07
CA ASP A 251 2.81 -8.61 24.92
C ASP A 251 2.04 -8.05 23.72
N THR A 252 1.37 -8.93 22.96
CA THR A 252 0.63 -8.56 21.74
C THR A 252 -0.88 -8.67 21.87
N SER A 253 -1.42 -8.79 23.09
CA SER A 253 -2.87 -8.82 23.31
C SER A 253 -3.57 -7.55 22.80
N ASN A 254 -2.85 -6.43 22.78
CA ASN A 254 -3.29 -5.14 22.26
C ASN A 254 -2.91 -4.90 20.79
N LEU A 255 -2.39 -5.93 20.08
CA LEU A 255 -2.10 -5.86 18.64
C LEU A 255 -3.22 -6.54 17.84
N LEU A 256 -3.92 -5.75 17.04
CA LEU A 256 -4.97 -6.21 16.14
C LEU A 256 -4.49 -6.10 14.69
N ILE A 257 -4.99 -6.99 13.84
CA ILE A 257 -4.73 -6.98 12.40
C ILE A 257 -6.10 -6.86 11.73
N ALA A 258 -6.26 -5.91 10.83
CA ALA A 258 -7.52 -5.62 10.16
C ALA A 258 -7.36 -5.75 8.64
N ASN A 259 -8.34 -6.37 8.00
CA ASN A 259 -8.46 -6.32 6.55
C ASN A 259 -9.02 -4.94 6.18
N SER A 260 -8.29 -4.16 5.39
CA SER A 260 -8.75 -2.82 4.98
C SER A 260 -9.86 -2.85 3.93
N GLY A 261 -10.05 -3.98 3.24
CA GLY A 261 -10.91 -4.10 2.06
C GLY A 261 -10.27 -3.54 0.78
N ASN A 262 -9.06 -2.99 0.87
CA ASN A 262 -8.37 -2.36 -0.24
C ASN A 262 -7.62 -3.38 -1.10
N ASP A 263 -7.54 -3.11 -2.40
CA ASP A 263 -6.91 -3.98 -3.38
C ASP A 263 -5.95 -3.23 -4.33
N LEU A 264 -5.54 -2.03 -3.93
CA LEU A 264 -4.69 -1.10 -4.68
C LEU A 264 -3.45 -0.69 -3.85
N PRO A 265 -2.42 -0.08 -4.44
CA PRO A 265 -1.27 0.46 -3.71
C PRO A 265 -1.52 1.88 -3.18
N VAL A 266 -2.68 2.45 -3.51
CA VAL A 266 -3.27 3.68 -2.97
C VAL A 266 -4.52 3.30 -2.18
N ILE A 267 -5.10 4.22 -1.40
CA ILE A 267 -6.33 3.92 -0.65
C ILE A 267 -7.29 5.10 -0.62
N ASP A 268 -8.57 4.80 -0.83
CA ASP A 268 -9.69 5.74 -0.74
C ASP A 268 -10.45 5.51 0.57
N PHE A 269 -10.39 6.49 1.47
CA PHE A 269 -11.06 6.44 2.78
C PHE A 269 -12.58 6.63 2.71
N THR A 270 -13.16 6.91 1.55
CA THR A 270 -14.61 6.76 1.38
C THR A 270 -15.06 5.29 1.37
N SER A 271 -14.13 4.35 1.16
CA SER A 271 -14.43 2.94 0.92
C SER A 271 -13.43 2.02 1.61
N VAL A 272 -13.65 1.75 2.91
CA VAL A 272 -12.90 0.75 3.70
C VAL A 272 -13.82 -0.37 4.18
N SER A 273 -13.26 -1.49 4.65
CA SER A 273 -14.04 -2.57 5.23
C SER A 273 -14.78 -2.12 6.51
N GLN A 274 -15.93 -2.75 6.79
CA GLN A 274 -16.66 -2.55 8.05
C GLN A 274 -15.83 -2.95 9.28
N GLU A 275 -14.99 -3.99 9.15
CA GLU A 275 -14.09 -4.43 10.21
C GLU A 275 -13.11 -3.32 10.58
N LEU A 276 -12.45 -2.72 9.59
CA LEU A 276 -11.51 -1.62 9.81
C LEU A 276 -12.22 -0.39 10.38
N ALA A 277 -13.38 -0.01 9.83
CA ALA A 277 -14.15 1.12 10.34
C ALA A 277 -14.57 0.92 11.80
N TYR A 278 -14.99 -0.29 12.17
CA TYR A 278 -15.31 -0.62 13.56
C TYR A 278 -14.07 -0.49 14.47
N LEU A 279 -12.93 -1.04 14.05
CA LEU A 279 -11.69 -1.01 14.84
C LEU A 279 -11.09 0.39 14.97
N ALA A 280 -11.32 1.27 14.00
CA ALA A 280 -10.77 2.63 13.96
C ALA A 280 -11.66 3.70 14.60
N SER A 281 -12.84 3.34 15.11
CA SER A 281 -13.84 4.31 15.57
C SER A 281 -13.37 5.19 16.75
N ASP A 282 -12.51 4.65 17.62
CA ASP A 282 -11.97 5.34 18.79
C ASP A 282 -10.48 5.69 18.64
N ALA A 283 -9.94 5.62 17.42
CA ALA A 283 -8.53 5.85 17.19
C ALA A 283 -8.16 7.32 17.37
N ASP A 284 -7.09 7.57 18.12
CA ASP A 284 -6.55 8.90 18.37
C ASP A 284 -5.21 9.15 17.66
N LEU A 285 -4.70 8.14 16.95
CA LEU A 285 -3.55 8.25 16.05
C LEU A 285 -3.78 7.42 14.77
N VAL A 286 -3.69 8.08 13.61
CA VAL A 286 -3.72 7.42 12.30
C VAL A 286 -2.39 7.61 11.60
N ILE A 287 -1.80 6.52 11.13
CA ILE A 287 -0.50 6.49 10.47
C ILE A 287 -0.66 5.87 9.09
N LEU A 288 -0.23 6.60 8.06
CA LEU A 288 -0.23 6.15 6.67
C LEU A 288 1.20 5.90 6.22
N GLU A 289 1.53 4.63 6.03
CA GLU A 289 2.82 4.21 5.51
C GLU A 289 2.77 4.08 3.98
N GLY A 290 3.88 4.36 3.32
CA GLY A 290 3.99 4.31 1.86
C GLY A 290 3.61 5.60 1.13
N MET A 291 4.24 5.78 -0.03
CA MET A 291 3.97 6.90 -0.94
C MET A 291 2.53 6.84 -1.48
N GLY A 292 2.04 5.65 -1.83
CA GLY A 292 0.71 5.51 -2.42
C GLY A 292 -0.41 5.91 -1.47
N ARG A 293 -0.38 5.41 -0.22
CA ARG A 293 -1.44 5.62 0.78
C ARG A 293 -1.38 6.97 1.50
N GLY A 294 -0.19 7.53 1.70
CA GLY A 294 0.01 8.74 2.50
C GLY A 294 0.46 9.99 1.75
N ILE A 295 0.92 9.86 0.49
CA ILE A 295 1.38 11.01 -0.33
C ILE A 295 0.52 11.17 -1.59
N GLU A 296 0.45 10.15 -2.44
CA GLU A 296 -0.37 10.17 -3.66
C GLU A 296 -1.86 10.23 -3.31
N THR A 297 -2.23 9.56 -2.21
CA THR A 297 -3.53 9.72 -1.56
C THR A 297 -3.38 10.19 -0.12
N ASN A 298 -4.43 10.83 0.41
CA ASN A 298 -4.64 11.14 1.83
C ASN A 298 -3.68 12.10 2.54
N LEU A 299 -2.75 12.76 1.83
CA LEU A 299 -1.78 13.68 2.46
C LEU A 299 -2.46 14.81 3.27
N TYR A 300 -3.68 15.19 2.88
CA TYR A 300 -4.48 16.25 3.50
C TYR A 300 -5.84 15.75 4.03
N ALA A 301 -5.98 14.44 4.27
CA ALA A 301 -7.30 13.81 4.50
C ALA A 301 -7.85 13.91 5.93
N ILE A 302 -7.03 14.25 6.92
CA ILE A 302 -7.39 14.30 8.35
C ILE A 302 -6.63 15.45 9.00
#